data_AF-A0A660ZHE4-F1
#
_entry.id   AF-A0A660ZHE4-F1
#
_cell.length_a   1.000
_cell.length_b   1.000
_cell.length_c   1.000
_cell.angle_alpha   90.00
_cell.angle_beta   90.00
_cell.angle_gamma   90.00
#
_symmetry.space_group_name_H-M   'P 1'
#
loop_
_entity.id
_entity.type
_entity.pdbx_description
1 polymer ?
#
loop_
_entity_poly.entity_id
_entity_poly.type
_entity_poly.pdbx_seq_one_letter_code
_entity_poly.pdbx_strand_id
1 'polypeptide(L)'
;MKGGNLKLVVVKNGFDAWDWNILGMTLTERMRRIAEIHGLEFQLVESLEDVDLTGSSIVLTRPILFDFKDLSTLSQHIPESGCVEVYASTGEFTGIYLCNGGGLSNANKVSLDFCFVDVATEGVKTAERFLLKKLIKPSDGPISRLINRRISIPISRLLVRTSLTPNMLSLMSFTLALVAAAALALGTKLGLLIGGIMAEVASILDGCDGEIARLKLMFSEFGAWFDRVLDRYADILIIAALSTAAMGGHPETAWMWGLIATAGSLLMSYTANICDIMYLNGIPIRLGRDLRLFIVFFGGLFGKPFETLIVISFVSHIEVIRRIGAFAHNRSCIRH
;
A
#
# COMPACT_ATOMS: atom_id res chain seq x y z
N MET A 1 6.80 -29.04 7.66
CA MET A 1 6.57 -28.70 6.25
C MET A 1 5.58 -29.71 5.69
N LYS A 2 4.29 -29.37 5.59
CA LYS A 2 3.27 -30.27 5.00
C LYS A 2 3.41 -30.17 3.48
N GLY A 3 3.98 -31.20 2.87
CA GLY A 3 4.28 -31.29 1.43
C GLY A 3 3.09 -31.78 0.61
N GLY A 4 2.02 -30.99 0.55
CA GLY A 4 0.98 -31.10 -0.47
C GLY A 4 0.70 -29.70 -1.00
N ASN A 5 0.67 -29.52 -2.33
CA ASN A 5 0.30 -28.24 -2.93
C ASN A 5 -1.09 -27.84 -2.44
N LEU A 6 -1.17 -26.74 -1.67
CA LEU A 6 -2.44 -26.20 -1.22
C LEU A 6 -3.20 -25.65 -2.43
N LYS A 7 -4.45 -26.07 -2.61
CA LYS A 7 -5.30 -25.66 -3.74
C LYS A 7 -6.27 -24.55 -3.33
N LEU A 8 -6.52 -23.60 -4.22
CA LEU A 8 -7.68 -22.70 -4.16
C LEU A 8 -8.69 -23.15 -5.24
N VAL A 9 -9.83 -23.68 -4.81
CA VAL A 9 -10.89 -24.17 -5.68
C VAL A 9 -12.04 -23.17 -5.69
N VAL A 10 -12.39 -22.66 -6.87
CA VAL A 10 -13.54 -21.79 -7.08
C VAL A 10 -14.66 -22.60 -7.72
N VAL A 11 -15.82 -22.66 -7.07
CA VAL A 11 -17.02 -23.32 -7.59
C VAL A 11 -17.94 -22.26 -8.19
N LYS A 12 -18.19 -22.32 -9.50
CA LYS A 12 -19.09 -21.37 -10.16
C LYS A 12 -20.52 -21.53 -9.68
N ASN A 13 -21.03 -22.77 -9.63
CA ASN A 13 -22.36 -23.13 -9.16
C ASN A 13 -23.50 -22.23 -9.71
N GLY A 14 -23.39 -21.85 -10.99
CA GLY A 14 -24.37 -20.98 -11.66
C GLY A 14 -24.33 -19.48 -11.29
N PHE A 15 -23.38 -19.03 -10.47
CA PHE A 15 -23.18 -17.61 -10.17
C PHE A 15 -22.43 -16.92 -11.32
N ASP A 16 -23.12 -16.03 -12.02
CA ASP A 16 -22.53 -15.15 -13.06
C ASP A 16 -21.58 -14.08 -12.47
N ALA A 17 -21.73 -13.77 -11.18
CA ALA A 17 -20.93 -12.78 -10.47
C ALA A 17 -19.42 -13.06 -10.47
N TRP A 18 -19.00 -14.32 -10.70
CA TRP A 18 -17.61 -14.69 -10.90
C TRP A 18 -16.96 -13.99 -12.11
N ASP A 19 -17.75 -13.70 -13.14
CA ASP A 19 -17.30 -13.06 -14.38
C ASP A 19 -17.50 -11.54 -14.38
N TRP A 20 -18.10 -10.97 -13.33
CA TRP A 20 -18.29 -9.52 -13.23
C TRP A 20 -16.95 -8.79 -13.07
N ASN A 21 -16.78 -7.70 -13.82
CA ASN A 21 -15.58 -6.87 -13.77
C ASN A 21 -15.61 -5.92 -12.56
N ILE A 22 -14.60 -6.04 -11.69
CA ILE A 22 -14.42 -5.21 -10.51
C ILE A 22 -13.06 -4.51 -10.62
N LEU A 23 -13.08 -3.22 -10.95
CA LEU A 23 -11.89 -2.37 -11.14
C LEU A 23 -10.89 -2.92 -12.17
N GLY A 24 -11.37 -3.33 -13.34
CA GLY A 24 -10.52 -3.74 -14.47
C GLY A 24 -10.16 -5.23 -14.50
N MET A 25 -10.70 -6.04 -13.59
CA MET A 25 -10.41 -7.47 -13.48
C MET A 25 -11.68 -8.22 -13.05
N THR A 26 -11.97 -9.37 -13.65
CA THR A 26 -13.08 -10.24 -13.21
C THR A 26 -12.80 -10.84 -11.84
N LEU A 27 -13.82 -11.22 -11.07
CA LEU A 27 -13.62 -11.85 -9.78
C LEU A 27 -12.84 -13.18 -9.89
N THR A 28 -13.11 -14.01 -10.90
CA THR A 28 -12.36 -15.25 -11.17
C THR A 28 -10.87 -15.00 -11.38
N GLU A 29 -10.51 -14.09 -12.29
CA GLU A 29 -9.11 -13.70 -12.54
C GLU A 29 -8.44 -13.14 -11.28
N ARG A 30 -9.19 -12.41 -10.45
CA ARG A 30 -8.68 -11.90 -9.18
C ARG A 30 -8.34 -13.03 -8.22
N MET A 31 -9.22 -14.03 -8.07
CA MET A 31 -8.95 -15.20 -7.22
C MET A 31 -7.77 -16.02 -7.74
N ARG A 32 -7.67 -16.20 -9.06
CA ARG A 32 -6.52 -16.85 -9.70
C ARG A 32 -5.20 -16.16 -9.34
N ARG A 33 -5.12 -14.83 -9.49
CA ARG A 33 -3.92 -14.08 -9.13
C ARG A 33 -3.61 -14.12 -7.64
N ILE A 34 -4.63 -14.08 -6.78
CA ILE A 34 -4.45 -14.23 -5.33
C ILE A 34 -3.84 -15.60 -5.00
N ALA A 35 -4.30 -16.67 -5.65
CA ALA A 35 -3.72 -18.01 -5.53
C ALA A 35 -2.25 -18.03 -5.99
N GLU A 36 -1.96 -17.52 -7.19
CA GLU A 36 -0.60 -17.47 -7.75
C GLU A 36 0.39 -16.73 -6.83
N ILE A 37 -0.02 -15.59 -6.26
CA ILE A 37 0.81 -14.82 -5.31
C ILE A 37 1.20 -15.64 -4.07
N HIS A 38 0.31 -16.52 -3.62
CA HIS A 38 0.54 -17.37 -2.45
C HIS A 38 1.12 -18.74 -2.82
N GLY A 39 1.45 -18.97 -4.09
CA GLY A 39 1.97 -20.24 -4.58
C GLY A 39 0.95 -21.39 -4.51
N LEU A 40 -0.35 -21.08 -4.58
CA LEU A 40 -1.43 -22.06 -4.57
C LEU A 40 -1.78 -22.50 -5.99
N GLU A 41 -2.17 -23.76 -6.12
CA GLU A 41 -2.77 -24.25 -7.36
C GLU A 41 -4.20 -23.73 -7.49
N PHE A 42 -4.55 -23.12 -8.62
CA PHE A 42 -5.88 -22.58 -8.86
C PHE A 42 -6.73 -23.54 -9.69
N GLN A 43 -7.91 -23.90 -9.19
CA GLN A 43 -8.87 -24.74 -9.90
C GLN A 43 -10.22 -24.03 -9.99
N LEU A 44 -10.82 -24.05 -11.18
CA LEU A 44 -12.18 -23.54 -11.42
C LEU A 44 -13.07 -24.72 -11.80
N VAL A 45 -14.14 -24.94 -11.06
CA VAL A 45 -15.09 -26.04 -11.26
C VAL A 45 -16.52 -25.50 -11.42
N GLU A 46 -17.35 -26.23 -12.17
CA GLU A 46 -18.73 -25.80 -12.44
C GLU A 46 -19.67 -26.16 -11.29
N SER A 47 -19.52 -27.35 -10.69
CA SER A 47 -20.37 -27.83 -9.60
C SER A 47 -19.57 -28.26 -8.36
N LEU A 48 -20.28 -28.40 -7.24
CA LEU A 48 -19.72 -28.93 -5.99
C LEU A 48 -19.28 -30.40 -6.10
N GLU A 49 -19.87 -31.16 -7.02
CA GLU A 49 -19.59 -32.58 -7.22
C GLU A 49 -18.23 -32.80 -7.89
N ASP A 50 -17.76 -31.80 -8.64
CA ASP A 50 -16.49 -31.82 -9.38
C ASP A 50 -15.29 -31.40 -8.51
N VAL A 51 -15.52 -31.07 -7.23
CA VAL A 51 -14.47 -30.57 -6.33
C VAL A 51 -13.55 -31.72 -5.91
N ASP A 52 -12.30 -31.66 -6.34
CA ASP A 52 -11.25 -32.56 -5.86
C ASP A 52 -10.74 -32.10 -4.48
N LEU A 53 -11.17 -32.81 -3.43
CA LEU A 53 -10.75 -32.56 -2.04
C LEU A 53 -9.49 -33.36 -1.64
N THR A 54 -8.75 -33.95 -2.60
CA THR A 54 -7.49 -34.62 -2.27
C THR A 54 -6.45 -33.61 -1.77
N GLY A 55 -5.96 -33.83 -0.55
CA GLY A 55 -5.01 -32.94 0.12
C GLY A 55 -5.68 -31.70 0.71
N SER A 56 -4.86 -30.68 0.98
CA SER A 56 -5.32 -29.42 1.57
C SER A 56 -5.88 -28.50 0.49
N SER A 57 -7.09 -27.98 0.71
CA SER A 57 -7.80 -27.13 -0.23
C SER A 57 -8.60 -26.03 0.49
N ILE A 58 -8.66 -24.84 -0.11
CA ILE A 58 -9.58 -23.76 0.22
C ILE A 58 -10.64 -23.73 -0.87
N VAL A 59 -11.91 -23.95 -0.53
CA VAL A 59 -13.00 -24.04 -1.49
C VAL A 59 -13.93 -22.85 -1.33
N LEU A 60 -14.12 -22.09 -2.41
CA LEU A 60 -15.05 -20.96 -2.48
C LEU A 60 -16.33 -21.40 -3.20
N THR A 61 -17.44 -21.45 -2.47
CA THR A 61 -18.76 -21.87 -3.00
C THR A 61 -19.67 -20.70 -3.33
N ARG A 62 -19.27 -19.49 -2.94
CA ARG A 62 -19.94 -18.23 -3.26
C ARG A 62 -18.93 -17.23 -3.85
N PRO A 63 -19.38 -16.30 -4.71
CA PRO A 63 -18.55 -15.26 -5.32
C PRO A 63 -18.16 -14.19 -4.30
N ILE A 64 -17.28 -14.57 -3.37
CA ILE A 64 -16.81 -13.68 -2.33
C ILE A 64 -15.54 -12.94 -2.73
N LEU A 65 -15.41 -11.73 -2.20
CA LEU A 65 -14.22 -10.91 -2.32
C LEU A 65 -13.65 -10.62 -0.92
N PHE A 66 -12.38 -10.92 -0.72
CA PHE A 66 -11.64 -10.66 0.52
C PHE A 66 -10.25 -10.06 0.20
N ASP A 67 -9.53 -9.58 1.20
CA ASP A 67 -8.18 -9.03 1.01
C ASP A 67 -7.20 -10.18 0.74
N PHE A 68 -6.27 -10.01 -0.20
CA PHE A 68 -5.33 -11.07 -0.56
C PHE A 68 -4.54 -11.59 0.65
N LYS A 69 -4.28 -10.72 1.64
CA LYS A 69 -3.58 -11.10 2.88
C LYS A 69 -4.35 -12.12 3.73
N ASP A 70 -5.68 -12.09 3.68
CA ASP A 70 -6.54 -12.96 4.49
C ASP A 70 -6.38 -14.44 4.08
N LEU A 71 -5.88 -14.71 2.87
CA LEU A 71 -5.61 -16.08 2.40
C LEU A 71 -4.57 -16.81 3.26
N SER A 72 -3.57 -16.08 3.76
CA SER A 72 -2.59 -16.62 4.70
C SER A 72 -3.24 -17.06 6.01
N THR A 73 -4.17 -16.26 6.55
CA THR A 73 -4.95 -16.61 7.73
C THR A 73 -5.84 -17.81 7.48
N LEU A 74 -6.53 -17.87 6.34
CA LEU A 74 -7.36 -19.01 5.96
C LEU A 74 -6.54 -20.31 5.89
N SER A 75 -5.36 -20.26 5.27
CA SER A 75 -4.47 -21.42 5.11
C SER A 75 -4.00 -22.01 6.44
N GLN A 76 -3.86 -21.19 7.48
CA GLN A 76 -3.44 -21.64 8.82
C GLN A 76 -4.54 -22.39 9.58
N HIS A 77 -5.80 -22.21 9.20
CA HIS A 77 -6.96 -22.82 9.87
C HIS A 77 -7.47 -24.07 9.17
N ILE A 78 -6.71 -24.60 8.20
CA ILE A 78 -7.04 -25.86 7.54
C ILE A 78 -6.89 -27.00 8.58
N PRO A 79 -7.95 -27.82 8.79
CA PRO A 79 -7.92 -28.88 9.77
C PRO A 79 -6.93 -29.99 9.39
N GLU A 80 -6.55 -30.83 10.35
CA GLU A 80 -5.70 -31.99 10.06
C GLU A 80 -6.40 -33.06 9.22
N SER A 81 -7.72 -33.19 9.35
CA SER A 81 -8.56 -34.05 8.51
C SER A 81 -9.99 -33.52 8.43
N GLY A 82 -10.63 -33.72 7.28
CA GLY A 82 -12.01 -33.28 7.03
C GLY A 82 -12.12 -31.83 6.59
N CYS A 83 -13.33 -31.29 6.63
CA CYS A 83 -13.65 -29.92 6.21
C CYS A 83 -14.22 -29.09 7.36
N VAL A 84 -13.94 -27.79 7.34
CA VAL A 84 -14.58 -26.79 8.19
C VAL A 84 -15.21 -25.67 7.38
N GLU A 85 -16.39 -25.23 7.81
CA GLU A 85 -17.08 -24.05 7.31
C GLU A 85 -16.54 -22.80 8.01
N VAL A 86 -16.18 -21.80 7.22
CA VAL A 86 -15.75 -20.51 7.75
C VAL A 86 -16.95 -19.58 7.91
N TYR A 87 -17.10 -19.07 9.12
CA TYR A 87 -18.06 -18.04 9.47
C TYR A 87 -17.32 -16.75 9.80
N ALA A 88 -17.92 -15.63 9.44
CA ALA A 88 -17.46 -14.33 9.85
C ALA A 88 -17.67 -14.15 11.36
N SER A 89 -16.92 -13.24 11.98
CA SER A 89 -17.10 -12.87 13.40
C SER A 89 -18.51 -12.36 13.72
N THR A 90 -19.27 -11.93 12.71
CA THR A 90 -20.69 -11.56 12.78
C THR A 90 -21.66 -12.75 12.84
N GLY A 91 -21.17 -13.98 12.64
CA GLY A 91 -21.97 -15.20 12.60
C GLY A 91 -22.51 -15.58 11.23
N GLU A 92 -22.18 -14.82 10.18
CA GLU A 92 -22.60 -15.10 8.80
C GLU A 92 -21.71 -16.15 8.13
N PHE A 93 -22.34 -17.11 7.44
CA PHE A 93 -21.59 -18.09 6.65
C PHE A 93 -20.96 -17.40 5.43
N THR A 94 -19.65 -17.57 5.27
CA THR A 94 -18.89 -16.86 4.24
C THR A 94 -18.93 -17.53 2.88
N GLY A 95 -19.38 -18.79 2.78
CA GLY A 95 -19.22 -19.57 1.54
C GLY A 95 -17.80 -20.11 1.33
N ILE A 96 -16.96 -20.12 2.37
CA ILE A 96 -15.61 -20.72 2.34
C ILE A 96 -15.62 -22.02 3.13
N TYR A 97 -15.01 -23.05 2.55
CA TYR A 97 -14.64 -24.28 3.24
C TYR A 97 -13.12 -24.43 3.26
N LEU A 98 -12.58 -24.87 4.39
CA LEU A 98 -11.18 -25.25 4.54
C LEU A 98 -11.13 -26.76 4.72
N CYS A 99 -10.48 -27.47 3.81
CA CYS A 99 -10.53 -28.93 3.75
C CYS A 99 -9.13 -29.54 3.72
N ASN A 100 -8.99 -30.70 4.36
CA ASN A 100 -7.86 -31.60 4.17
C ASN A 100 -8.38 -33.03 4.01
N GLY A 101 -8.77 -33.38 2.79
CA GLY A 101 -9.56 -34.60 2.54
C GLY A 101 -10.98 -34.56 3.13
N GLY A 102 -11.74 -35.63 2.89
CA GLY A 102 -13.11 -35.78 3.38
C GLY A 102 -14.17 -35.19 2.44
N GLY A 103 -15.41 -35.12 2.92
CA GLY A 103 -16.54 -34.53 2.20
C GLY A 103 -16.95 -33.19 2.81
N LEU A 104 -17.57 -32.33 1.99
CA LEU A 104 -18.13 -31.04 2.43
C LEU A 104 -19.34 -31.22 3.37
N SER A 105 -19.96 -32.40 3.38
CA SER A 105 -21.09 -32.74 4.27
C SER A 105 -20.64 -32.86 5.73
N ASN A 106 -21.36 -32.21 6.65
CA ASN A 106 -21.10 -32.19 8.11
C ASN A 106 -19.78 -31.51 8.54
N ALA A 107 -19.34 -30.49 7.80
CA ALA A 107 -18.18 -29.70 8.17
C ALA A 107 -18.36 -28.98 9.52
N ASN A 108 -17.33 -28.99 10.36
CA ASN A 108 -17.34 -28.23 11.63
C ASN A 108 -17.26 -26.73 11.35
N LYS A 109 -17.75 -25.90 12.28
CA LYS A 109 -17.75 -24.44 12.10
C LYS A 109 -16.53 -23.80 12.74
N VAL A 110 -15.90 -22.87 12.04
CA VAL A 110 -14.83 -22.02 12.56
C VAL A 110 -15.18 -20.56 12.30
N SER A 111 -15.17 -19.75 13.36
CA SER A 111 -15.34 -18.30 13.25
C SER A 111 -13.97 -17.66 13.05
N LEU A 112 -13.81 -16.90 11.96
CA LEU A 112 -12.60 -16.14 11.67
C LEU A 112 -12.92 -14.65 11.59
N ASP A 113 -12.01 -13.83 12.10
CA ASP A 113 -12.13 -12.38 12.01
C ASP A 113 -11.43 -11.87 10.74
N PHE A 114 -12.20 -11.71 9.67
CA PHE A 114 -11.77 -11.07 8.43
C PHE A 114 -12.96 -10.39 7.75
N CYS A 115 -12.67 -9.40 6.90
CA CYS A 115 -13.72 -8.70 6.15
C CYS A 115 -13.83 -9.28 4.75
N PHE A 116 -15.05 -9.51 4.29
CA PHE A 116 -15.36 -9.98 2.94
C PHE A 116 -16.60 -9.26 2.39
N VAL A 117 -16.88 -9.45 1.11
CA VAL A 117 -18.09 -9.00 0.42
C VAL A 117 -18.62 -10.18 -0.39
N ASP A 118 -19.90 -10.54 -0.21
CA ASP A 118 -20.56 -11.46 -1.14
C ASP A 118 -20.99 -10.66 -2.37
N VAL A 119 -20.23 -10.80 -3.46
CA VAL A 119 -20.39 -9.96 -4.65
C VAL A 119 -21.74 -10.22 -5.34
N ALA A 120 -22.26 -11.45 -5.27
CA ALA A 120 -23.56 -11.77 -5.88
C ALA A 120 -24.73 -11.07 -5.18
N THR A 121 -24.67 -10.92 -3.86
CA THR A 121 -25.76 -10.31 -3.08
C THR A 121 -25.58 -8.80 -2.93
N GLU A 122 -24.36 -8.34 -2.67
CA GLU A 122 -24.06 -6.92 -2.38
C GLU A 122 -23.71 -6.08 -3.63
N GLY A 123 -23.36 -6.75 -4.73
CA GLY A 123 -23.12 -6.15 -6.03
C GLY A 123 -21.73 -5.50 -6.22
N VAL A 124 -21.40 -5.24 -7.49
CA VAL A 124 -20.09 -4.71 -7.93
C VAL A 124 -19.71 -3.39 -7.22
N LYS A 125 -20.66 -2.46 -7.03
CA LYS A 125 -20.37 -1.15 -6.41
C LYS A 125 -19.91 -1.29 -4.95
N THR A 126 -20.36 -2.32 -4.25
CA THR A 126 -19.96 -2.58 -2.86
C THR A 126 -18.59 -3.23 -2.82
N ALA A 127 -18.34 -4.17 -3.73
CA ALA A 127 -17.02 -4.76 -3.94
C ALA A 127 -15.95 -3.71 -4.33
N GLU A 128 -16.26 -2.76 -5.22
CA GLU A 128 -15.34 -1.67 -5.56
C GLU A 128 -15.04 -0.80 -4.32
N ARG A 129 -16.06 -0.42 -3.55
CA ARG A 129 -15.88 0.38 -2.32
C ARG A 129 -15.04 -0.35 -1.29
N PHE A 130 -15.22 -1.67 -1.14
CA PHE A 130 -14.43 -2.51 -0.27
C PHE A 130 -12.95 -2.47 -0.65
N LEU A 131 -12.62 -2.69 -1.92
CA LEU A 131 -11.23 -2.65 -2.41
C LEU A 131 -10.60 -1.26 -2.23
N LEU A 132 -11.32 -0.20 -2.58
CA LEU A 132 -10.81 1.17 -2.47
C LEU A 132 -10.56 1.58 -1.01
N LYS A 133 -11.42 1.15 -0.07
CA LYS A 133 -11.25 1.44 1.36
C LYS A 133 -9.99 0.79 1.93
N LYS A 134 -9.64 -0.41 1.46
CA LYS A 134 -8.42 -1.16 1.86
C LYS A 134 -7.12 -0.55 1.30
N LEU A 135 -7.20 0.45 0.40
CA LEU A 135 -6.01 1.10 -0.14
C LEU A 135 -5.30 2.02 0.85
N ILE A 136 -6.01 2.56 1.84
CA ILE A 136 -5.45 3.43 2.88
C ILE A 136 -4.67 2.58 3.87
N LYS A 137 -3.38 2.87 4.04
CA LYS A 137 -2.52 2.09 4.93
C LYS A 137 -2.52 2.68 6.34
N PRO A 138 -2.43 1.84 7.40
CA PRO A 138 -2.19 2.32 8.75
C PRO A 138 -0.88 3.12 8.88
N SER A 139 0.11 2.80 8.05
CA SER A 139 1.41 3.46 7.98
C SER A 139 1.43 4.74 7.14
N ASP A 140 0.33 5.11 6.48
CA ASP A 140 0.24 6.37 5.74
C ASP A 140 0.42 7.55 6.70
N GLY A 141 1.27 8.50 6.28
CA GLY A 141 1.47 9.75 6.98
C GLY A 141 0.23 10.64 7.00
N PRO A 142 0.25 11.73 7.80
CA PRO A 142 -0.93 12.56 8.01
C PRO A 142 -1.41 13.25 6.74
N ILE A 143 -0.51 13.76 5.90
CA ILE A 143 -0.87 14.44 4.66
C ILE A 143 -1.41 13.44 3.65
N SER A 144 -0.74 12.28 3.53
CA SER A 144 -1.21 11.21 2.67
C SER A 144 -2.64 10.80 3.02
N ARG A 145 -2.92 10.55 4.30
CA ARG A 145 -4.24 10.11 4.78
C ARG A 145 -5.33 11.17 4.63
N LEU A 146 -5.04 12.43 4.94
CA LEU A 146 -6.04 13.49 5.00
C LEU A 146 -6.29 14.14 3.64
N ILE A 147 -5.24 14.27 2.82
CA ILE A 147 -5.28 15.02 1.56
C ILE A 147 -5.04 14.06 0.39
N ASN A 148 -3.86 13.43 0.31
CA ASN A 148 -3.47 12.74 -0.93
C ASN A 148 -4.42 11.60 -1.27
N ARG A 149 -4.83 10.77 -0.31
CA ARG A 149 -5.75 9.65 -0.52
C ARG A 149 -7.13 10.08 -1.02
N ARG A 150 -7.57 11.31 -0.73
CA ARG A 150 -8.83 11.85 -1.28
C ARG A 150 -8.73 12.15 -2.77
N ILE A 151 -7.52 12.36 -3.28
CA ILE A 151 -7.25 12.70 -4.67
C ILE A 151 -6.70 11.47 -5.44
N SER A 152 -5.75 10.73 -4.85
CA SER A 152 -5.10 9.57 -5.45
C SER A 152 -6.07 8.41 -5.68
N ILE A 153 -6.95 8.09 -4.72
CA ILE A 153 -7.88 6.96 -4.86
C ILE A 153 -8.83 7.12 -6.06
N PRO A 154 -9.48 8.29 -6.27
CA PRO A 154 -10.24 8.53 -7.50
C PRO A 154 -9.40 8.41 -8.79
N ILE A 155 -8.17 8.92 -8.78
CA ILE A 155 -7.24 8.82 -9.92
C ILE A 155 -6.92 7.35 -10.18
N SER A 156 -6.50 6.60 -9.17
CA SER A 156 -6.20 5.16 -9.26
C SER A 156 -7.40 4.35 -9.72
N ARG A 157 -8.63 4.70 -9.28
CA ARG A 157 -9.85 4.06 -9.77
C ARG A 157 -10.05 4.22 -11.28
N LEU A 158 -9.61 5.34 -11.86
CA LEU A 158 -9.63 5.54 -13.31
C LEU A 158 -8.46 4.80 -13.98
N LEU A 159 -7.25 4.97 -13.45
CA LEU A 159 -6.02 4.41 -14.03
C LEU A 159 -5.96 2.89 -13.99
N VAL A 160 -6.62 2.24 -13.02
CA VAL A 160 -6.63 0.76 -12.91
C VAL A 160 -7.20 0.08 -14.16
N ARG A 161 -8.06 0.77 -14.90
CA ARG A 161 -8.67 0.26 -16.15
C ARG A 161 -7.75 0.40 -17.37
N THR A 162 -6.62 1.09 -17.22
CA THR A 162 -5.63 1.29 -18.29
C THR A 162 -4.52 0.23 -18.22
N SER A 163 -3.64 0.18 -19.21
CA SER A 163 -2.46 -0.71 -19.22
C SER A 163 -1.29 -0.20 -18.35
N LEU A 164 -1.43 0.95 -17.68
CA LEU A 164 -0.36 1.52 -16.86
C LEU A 164 0.06 0.56 -15.73
N THR A 165 1.37 0.35 -15.61
CA THR A 165 1.97 -0.46 -14.56
C THR A 165 2.37 0.42 -13.36
N PRO A 166 2.52 -0.15 -12.15
CA PRO A 166 3.01 0.59 -10.99
C PRO A 166 4.35 1.29 -11.26
N ASN A 167 5.33 0.58 -11.84
CA ASN A 167 6.66 1.14 -12.13
C ASN A 167 6.62 2.32 -13.13
N MET A 168 5.67 2.32 -14.08
CA MET A 168 5.45 3.46 -14.97
C MET A 168 4.97 4.68 -14.18
N LEU A 169 4.09 4.48 -13.19
CA LEU A 169 3.63 5.57 -12.33
C LEU A 169 4.75 6.09 -11.42
N SER A 170 5.60 5.21 -10.86
CA SER A 170 6.78 5.64 -10.09
C SER A 170 7.75 6.47 -10.96
N LEU A 171 7.93 6.11 -12.23
CA LEU A 171 8.74 6.90 -13.16
C LEU A 171 8.09 8.25 -13.51
N MET A 172 6.76 8.29 -13.66
CA MET A 172 6.02 9.53 -13.89
C MET A 172 6.08 10.46 -12.68
N SER A 173 5.89 9.95 -11.45
CA SER A 173 6.00 10.75 -10.21
C SER A 173 7.41 11.30 -10.05
N PHE A 174 8.43 10.48 -10.33
CA PHE A 174 9.82 10.92 -10.34
C PHE A 174 10.09 12.01 -11.39
N THR A 175 9.58 11.86 -12.60
CA THR A 175 9.73 12.87 -13.66
C THR A 175 9.11 14.21 -13.24
N LEU A 176 7.94 14.18 -12.59
CA LEU A 176 7.33 15.39 -12.02
C LEU A 176 8.16 16.00 -10.90
N ALA A 177 8.79 15.18 -10.05
CA ALA A 177 9.73 15.67 -9.04
C ALA A 177 10.97 16.34 -9.67
N LEU A 178 11.47 15.85 -10.82
CA LEU A 178 12.54 16.52 -11.57
C LEU A 178 12.09 17.89 -12.10
N VAL A 179 10.88 17.96 -12.67
CA VAL A 179 10.30 19.23 -13.13
C VAL A 179 10.09 20.19 -11.96
N ALA A 180 9.63 19.68 -10.81
CA ALA A 180 9.50 20.44 -9.58
C ALA A 180 10.85 21.02 -9.13
N ALA A 181 11.89 20.18 -9.04
CA ALA A 181 13.23 20.61 -8.67
C ALA A 181 13.79 21.65 -9.64
N ALA A 182 13.63 21.46 -10.96
CA ALA A 182 14.07 22.43 -11.95
C ALA A 182 13.36 23.79 -11.79
N ALA A 183 12.05 23.80 -11.56
CA ALA A 183 11.28 25.02 -11.33
C ALA A 183 11.66 25.72 -10.02
N LEU A 184 11.84 24.97 -8.93
CA LEU A 184 12.29 25.48 -7.63
C LEU A 184 13.67 26.15 -7.76
N ALA A 185 14.61 25.52 -8.48
CA ALA A 185 15.98 25.99 -8.64
C ALA A 185 16.09 27.34 -9.34
N LEU A 186 15.06 27.76 -10.10
CA LEU A 186 15.02 29.09 -10.71
C LEU A 186 15.02 30.23 -9.67
N GLY A 187 14.59 29.95 -8.43
CA GLY A 187 14.57 30.93 -7.32
C GLY A 187 13.60 32.10 -7.50
N THR A 188 12.87 32.18 -8.62
CA THR A 188 11.84 33.18 -8.85
C THR A 188 10.56 32.83 -8.10
N LYS A 189 9.74 33.83 -7.72
CA LYS A 189 8.46 33.59 -7.04
C LYS A 189 7.56 32.63 -7.80
N LEU A 190 7.49 32.77 -9.13
CA LEU A 190 6.68 31.89 -9.97
C LEU A 190 7.27 30.47 -10.06
N GLY A 191 8.59 30.35 -10.23
CA GLY A 191 9.27 29.06 -10.23
C GLY A 191 9.09 28.30 -8.92
N LEU A 192 9.17 28.99 -7.79
CA LEU A 192 8.93 28.44 -6.46
C LEU A 192 7.48 27.94 -6.29
N LEU A 193 6.50 28.73 -6.73
CA LEU A 193 5.09 28.33 -6.69
C LEU A 193 4.83 27.08 -7.55
N ILE A 194 5.26 27.10 -8.81
CA ILE A 194 5.09 25.97 -9.73
C ILE A 194 5.79 24.73 -9.20
N GLY A 195 7.04 24.89 -8.75
CA GLY A 195 7.84 23.80 -8.21
C GLY A 195 7.21 23.19 -6.95
N GLY A 196 6.68 24.01 -6.04
CA GLY A 196 5.93 23.55 -4.87
C GLY A 196 4.68 22.76 -5.25
N ILE A 197 3.87 23.26 -6.19
CA ILE A 197 2.67 22.54 -6.68
C ILE A 197 3.06 21.22 -7.32
N MET A 198 4.08 21.21 -8.18
CA MET A 198 4.55 20.00 -8.85
C MET A 198 5.09 18.96 -7.87
N ALA A 199 5.77 19.39 -6.79
CA ALA A 199 6.22 18.48 -5.74
C ALA A 199 5.05 17.78 -5.02
N GLU A 200 3.97 18.51 -4.73
CA GLU A 200 2.77 17.91 -4.12
C GLU A 200 2.04 16.98 -5.10
N VAL A 201 1.89 17.39 -6.36
CA VAL A 201 1.29 16.54 -7.41
C VAL A 201 2.11 15.27 -7.61
N ALA A 202 3.44 15.35 -7.59
CA ALA A 202 4.32 14.19 -7.61
C ALA A 202 4.03 13.26 -6.42
N SER A 203 3.87 13.80 -5.20
CA SER A 203 3.51 13.02 -4.00
C SER A 203 2.16 12.29 -4.13
N ILE A 204 1.17 12.92 -4.75
CA ILE A 204 -0.15 12.31 -4.97
C ILE A 204 -0.05 11.16 -5.97
N LEU A 205 0.66 11.36 -7.08
CA LEU A 205 0.86 10.35 -8.13
C LEU A 205 1.72 9.18 -7.65
N ASP A 206 2.73 9.45 -6.84
CA ASP A 206 3.51 8.45 -6.15
C ASP A 206 2.61 7.53 -5.31
N GLY A 207 1.67 8.11 -4.55
CA GLY A 207 0.67 7.32 -3.82
C GLY A 207 -0.19 6.40 -4.71
N CYS A 208 -0.37 6.73 -5.99
CA CYS A 208 -1.17 5.96 -6.93
C CYS A 208 -0.47 4.67 -7.38
N ASP A 209 0.87 4.62 -7.42
CA ASP A 209 1.58 3.42 -7.91
C ASP A 209 1.28 2.18 -7.06
N GLY A 210 1.30 2.34 -5.74
CA GLY A 210 1.06 1.30 -4.77
C GLY A 210 -0.44 0.97 -4.68
N GLU A 211 -1.30 1.96 -4.91
CA GLU A 211 -2.74 1.73 -5.05
C GLU A 211 -3.03 0.84 -6.25
N ILE A 212 -2.45 1.15 -7.42
CA ILE A 212 -2.57 0.34 -8.64
C ILE A 212 -1.94 -1.04 -8.45
N ALA A 213 -0.78 -1.13 -7.80
CA ALA A 213 -0.15 -2.41 -7.46
C ALA A 213 -1.10 -3.32 -6.65
N ARG A 214 -1.78 -2.76 -5.64
CA ARG A 214 -2.76 -3.50 -4.82
C ARG A 214 -4.01 -3.87 -5.60
N LEU A 215 -4.57 -2.94 -6.38
CA LEU A 215 -5.79 -3.20 -7.15
C LEU A 215 -5.58 -4.22 -8.27
N LYS A 216 -4.44 -4.18 -8.96
CA LYS A 216 -4.08 -5.11 -10.05
C LYS A 216 -3.37 -6.39 -9.57
N LEU A 217 -3.11 -6.49 -8.25
CA LEU A 217 -2.34 -7.58 -7.66
C LEU A 217 -0.96 -7.75 -8.31
N MET A 218 -0.30 -6.63 -8.62
CA MET A 218 1.02 -6.57 -9.22
C MET A 218 2.05 -6.23 -8.15
N PHE A 219 2.55 -7.23 -7.45
CA PHE A 219 3.57 -7.07 -6.42
C PHE A 219 4.93 -7.56 -6.91
N SER A 220 5.98 -6.79 -6.67
CA SER A 220 7.35 -7.24 -6.91
C SER A 220 8.30 -6.59 -5.91
N GLU A 221 9.27 -7.35 -5.43
CA GLU A 221 10.33 -6.82 -4.55
C GLU A 221 11.14 -5.74 -5.26
N PHE A 222 11.45 -5.96 -6.54
CA PHE A 222 12.12 -4.98 -7.39
C PHE A 222 11.35 -3.67 -7.48
N GLY A 223 10.05 -3.70 -7.79
CA GLY A 223 9.24 -2.48 -7.88
C GLY A 223 9.18 -1.72 -6.55
N ALA A 224 8.98 -2.43 -5.44
CA ALA A 224 8.97 -1.82 -4.11
C ALA A 224 10.33 -1.24 -3.69
N TRP A 225 11.44 -1.79 -4.19
CA TRP A 225 12.78 -1.24 -3.99
C TRP A 225 13.04 -0.04 -4.93
N PHE A 226 12.68 -0.16 -6.20
CA PHE A 226 12.85 0.85 -7.23
C PHE A 226 12.14 2.15 -6.88
N ASP A 227 10.87 2.06 -6.46
CA ASP A 227 10.07 3.17 -5.93
C ASP A 227 10.82 3.91 -4.80
N ARG A 228 11.23 3.17 -3.75
CA ARG A 228 11.97 3.74 -2.62
C ARG A 228 13.26 4.46 -3.04
N VAL A 229 13.97 3.95 -4.04
CA VAL A 229 15.22 4.56 -4.56
C VAL A 229 14.91 5.87 -5.29
N LEU A 230 13.96 5.87 -6.23
CA LEU A 230 13.54 7.08 -6.95
C LEU A 230 13.09 8.18 -6.00
N ASP A 231 12.37 7.80 -4.94
CA ASP A 231 11.95 8.67 -3.86
C ASP A 231 13.09 9.38 -3.14
N ARG A 232 14.22 8.69 -2.94
CA ARG A 232 15.40 9.31 -2.32
C ARG A 232 16.07 10.30 -3.27
N TYR A 233 16.18 9.95 -4.55
CA TYR A 233 16.70 10.86 -5.55
C TYR A 233 15.83 12.12 -5.69
N ALA A 234 14.51 11.95 -5.75
CA ALA A 234 13.56 13.07 -5.79
C ALA A 234 13.71 14.00 -4.59
N ASP A 235 13.74 13.45 -3.36
CA ASP A 235 13.90 14.24 -2.14
C ASP A 235 15.22 15.03 -2.14
N ILE A 236 16.34 14.41 -2.53
CA ILE A 236 17.66 15.08 -2.62
C ILE A 236 17.60 16.22 -3.63
N LEU A 237 17.05 15.99 -4.83
CA LEU A 237 17.01 16.98 -5.90
C LEU A 237 16.12 18.18 -5.54
N ILE A 238 14.97 17.94 -4.92
CA ILE A 238 14.08 19.00 -4.44
C ILE A 238 14.75 19.85 -3.36
N ILE A 239 15.43 19.23 -2.39
CA ILE A 239 16.12 19.96 -1.32
C ILE A 239 17.33 20.72 -1.89
N ALA A 240 18.07 20.13 -2.82
CA ALA A 240 19.17 20.79 -3.52
C ALA A 240 18.66 22.04 -4.27
N ALA A 241 17.55 21.91 -5.01
CA ALA A 241 16.93 23.02 -5.71
C ALA A 241 16.47 24.15 -4.77
N LEU A 242 15.85 23.81 -3.63
CA LEU A 242 15.51 24.80 -2.60
C LEU A 242 16.75 25.48 -2.02
N SER A 243 17.85 24.73 -1.85
CA SER A 243 19.12 25.27 -1.38
C SER A 243 19.70 26.27 -2.38
N THR A 244 19.68 25.94 -3.67
CA THR A 244 20.07 26.85 -4.75
C THR A 244 19.19 28.11 -4.76
N ALA A 245 17.87 27.96 -4.64
CA ALA A 245 16.95 29.10 -4.59
C ALA A 245 17.21 30.00 -3.36
N ALA A 246 17.49 29.40 -2.20
CA ALA A 246 17.75 30.11 -0.96
C ALA A 246 19.07 30.91 -0.98
N MET A 247 20.05 30.52 -1.81
CA MET A 247 21.31 31.26 -1.95
C MET A 247 21.10 32.69 -2.48
N GLY A 248 20.00 32.96 -3.19
CA GLY A 248 19.69 34.31 -3.67
C GLY A 248 19.45 35.34 -2.55
N GLY A 249 19.08 34.89 -1.35
CA GLY A 249 18.91 35.75 -0.16
C GLY A 249 19.85 35.42 0.99
N HIS A 250 20.36 34.19 1.07
CA HIS A 250 21.17 33.69 2.19
C HIS A 250 22.39 32.87 1.70
N PRO A 251 23.29 33.44 0.91
CA PRO A 251 24.38 32.69 0.25
C PRO A 251 25.32 32.00 1.23
N GLU A 252 25.61 32.63 2.36
CA GLU A 252 26.53 32.13 3.41
C GLU A 252 26.01 30.86 4.12
N THR A 253 24.68 30.73 4.28
CA THR A 253 24.07 29.73 5.18
C THR A 253 23.14 28.75 4.48
N ALA A 254 22.66 29.03 3.27
CA ALA A 254 21.68 28.19 2.57
C ALA A 254 22.18 26.76 2.33
N TRP A 255 23.45 26.60 1.93
CA TRP A 255 24.05 25.29 1.68
C TRP A 255 24.10 24.42 2.94
N MET A 256 24.36 25.03 4.11
CA MET A 256 24.42 24.34 5.40
C MET A 256 23.04 23.79 5.78
N TRP A 257 22.00 24.60 5.67
CA TRP A 257 20.63 24.16 5.91
C TRP A 257 20.15 23.14 4.88
N GLY A 258 20.59 23.25 3.62
CA GLY A 258 20.39 22.24 2.59
C GLY A 258 20.98 20.87 2.96
N LEU A 259 22.22 20.87 3.46
CA LEU A 259 22.91 19.66 3.91
C LEU A 259 22.20 19.02 5.10
N ILE A 260 21.82 19.83 6.11
CA ILE A 260 21.08 19.36 7.29
C ILE A 260 19.71 18.79 6.86
N ALA A 261 18.95 19.51 6.02
CA ALA A 261 17.66 19.04 5.51
C ALA A 261 17.78 17.71 4.75
N THR A 262 18.83 17.56 3.94
CA THR A 262 19.10 16.33 3.19
C THR A 262 19.46 15.18 4.13
N ALA A 263 20.38 15.39 5.06
CA ALA A 263 20.78 14.40 6.06
C ALA A 263 19.58 13.93 6.89
N GLY A 264 18.79 14.88 7.41
CA GLY A 264 17.56 14.59 8.15
C GLY A 264 16.56 13.80 7.32
N SER A 265 16.39 14.15 6.04
CA SER A 265 15.45 13.48 5.14
C SER A 265 15.84 12.03 4.85
N LEU A 266 17.14 11.76 4.64
CA LEU A 266 17.66 10.41 4.44
C LEU A 266 17.59 9.58 5.72
N LEU A 267 17.97 10.15 6.87
CA LEU A 267 17.87 9.50 8.18
C LEU A 267 16.41 9.16 8.53
N MET A 268 15.48 10.05 8.23
CA MET A 268 14.06 9.81 8.45
C MET A 268 13.56 8.62 7.63
N SER A 269 14.00 8.45 6.38
CA SER A 269 13.63 7.27 5.56
C SER A 269 14.35 6.00 6.00
N TYR A 270 15.64 6.09 6.37
CA TYR A 270 16.42 4.97 6.87
C TYR A 270 15.83 4.39 8.15
N THR A 271 15.61 5.23 9.16
CA THR A 271 15.02 4.81 10.45
C THR A 271 13.62 4.23 10.26
N ALA A 272 12.84 4.76 9.33
CA ALA A 272 11.53 4.22 8.94
C ALA A 272 11.64 2.77 8.47
N ASN A 273 12.54 2.50 7.52
CA ASN A 273 12.75 1.15 6.99
C ASN A 273 13.23 0.18 8.07
N ILE A 274 14.15 0.61 8.95
CA ILE A 274 14.64 -0.23 10.05
C ILE A 274 13.53 -0.55 11.05
N CYS A 275 12.67 0.43 11.40
CA CYS A 275 11.53 0.19 12.28
C CYS A 275 10.54 -0.84 11.68
N ASP A 276 10.29 -0.77 10.37
CA ASP A 276 9.42 -1.72 9.67
C ASP A 276 10.02 -3.14 9.70
N ILE A 277 11.34 -3.28 9.48
CA ILE A 277 12.05 -4.58 9.52
C ILE A 277 12.04 -5.17 10.93
N MET A 278 12.19 -4.33 11.96
CA MET A 278 12.23 -4.76 13.36
C MET A 278 10.84 -5.01 13.96
N TYR A 279 9.76 -4.98 13.16
CA TYR A 279 8.38 -5.22 13.58
C TYR A 279 7.97 -4.44 14.84
N LEU A 280 8.43 -3.20 14.98
CA LEU A 280 8.00 -2.32 16.07
C LEU A 280 6.60 -1.80 15.78
N ASN A 281 5.63 -2.70 15.91
CA ASN A 281 4.21 -2.44 15.77
C ASN A 281 3.74 -1.61 16.96
N GLY A 282 3.98 -0.30 16.92
CA GLY A 282 3.62 0.56 18.04
C GLY A 282 3.91 2.05 17.90
N ILE A 283 4.34 2.54 16.74
CA ILE A 283 4.54 3.98 16.54
C ILE A 283 3.28 4.56 15.88
N PRO A 284 2.42 5.28 16.63
CA PRO A 284 1.05 5.62 16.19
C PRO A 284 1.01 6.70 15.10
N ILE A 285 2.02 7.56 15.05
CA ILE A 285 2.11 8.64 14.07
C ILE A 285 3.45 8.51 13.35
N ARG A 286 3.42 8.46 12.02
CA ARG A 286 4.61 8.40 11.18
C ARG A 286 4.67 9.67 10.37
N LEU A 287 5.53 10.60 10.77
CA LEU A 287 5.84 11.75 9.94
C LEU A 287 6.75 11.28 8.80
N GLY A 288 6.26 11.46 7.58
CA GLY A 288 6.83 10.85 6.39
C GLY A 288 7.25 11.85 5.34
N ARG A 289 7.56 11.31 4.17
CA ARG A 289 7.88 12.08 2.97
C ARG A 289 6.69 12.97 2.53
N ASP A 290 5.47 12.51 2.74
CA ASP A 290 4.23 13.24 2.44
C ASP A 290 4.20 14.62 3.14
N LEU A 291 4.52 14.68 4.43
CA LEU A 291 4.60 15.95 5.16
C LEU A 291 5.71 16.85 4.60
N ARG A 292 6.86 16.29 4.24
CA ARG A 292 7.97 17.07 3.68
C ARG A 292 7.59 17.71 2.35
N LEU A 293 7.02 16.95 1.40
CA LEU A 293 6.62 17.50 0.10
C LEU A 293 5.51 18.55 0.26
N PHE A 294 4.63 18.38 1.24
CA PHE A 294 3.65 19.39 1.59
C PHE A 294 4.28 20.67 2.18
N ILE A 295 5.32 20.55 3.00
CA ILE A 295 6.11 21.70 3.48
C ILE A 295 6.78 22.40 2.30
N VAL A 296 7.31 21.67 1.32
CA VAL A 296 7.87 22.23 0.08
C VAL A 296 6.80 23.00 -0.71
N PHE A 297 5.60 22.43 -0.86
CA PHE A 297 4.47 23.09 -1.49
C PHE A 297 4.11 24.41 -0.81
N PHE A 298 3.93 24.39 0.52
CA PHE A 298 3.64 25.59 1.31
C PHE A 298 4.77 26.63 1.24
N GLY A 299 6.01 26.19 1.30
CA GLY A 299 7.20 27.02 1.13
C GLY A 299 7.26 27.71 -0.22
N GLY A 300 6.95 26.96 -1.28
CA GLY A 300 6.85 27.45 -2.65
C GLY A 300 5.72 28.47 -2.82
N LEU A 301 4.55 28.22 -2.22
CA LEU A 301 3.39 29.11 -2.25
C LEU A 301 3.72 30.51 -1.69
N PHE A 302 4.50 30.57 -0.61
CA PHE A 302 4.93 31.84 0.00
C PHE A 302 6.24 32.40 -0.57
N GLY A 303 6.92 31.66 -1.46
CA GLY A 303 8.21 32.06 -2.03
C GLY A 303 9.32 32.14 -0.97
N LYS A 304 9.34 31.21 -0.02
CA LYS A 304 10.17 31.22 1.20
C LYS A 304 11.13 30.02 1.26
N PRO A 305 12.07 29.87 0.32
CA PRO A 305 12.86 28.65 0.19
C PRO A 305 13.81 28.43 1.38
N PHE A 306 14.38 29.49 1.95
CA PHE A 306 15.29 29.39 3.08
C PHE A 306 14.58 28.90 4.36
N GLU A 307 13.44 29.52 4.69
CA GLU A 307 12.63 29.12 5.85
C GLU A 307 12.10 27.69 5.68
N THR A 308 11.78 27.28 4.46
CA THR A 308 11.37 25.91 4.13
C THR A 308 12.46 24.89 4.48
N LEU A 309 13.73 25.16 4.16
CA LEU A 309 14.85 24.28 4.51
C LEU A 309 15.02 24.14 6.03
N ILE A 310 14.87 25.23 6.77
CA ILE A 310 14.92 25.24 8.23
C ILE A 310 13.82 24.33 8.80
N VAL A 311 12.58 24.51 8.33
CA VAL A 311 11.44 23.70 8.79
C VAL A 311 11.65 22.22 8.47
N ILE A 312 12.06 21.88 7.25
CA ILE A 312 12.36 20.49 6.86
C ILE A 312 13.46 19.89 7.75
N SER A 313 14.50 20.67 8.05
CA SER A 313 15.60 20.25 8.92
C SER A 313 15.11 19.89 10.31
N PHE A 314 14.37 20.78 10.97
CA PHE A 314 13.85 20.53 12.31
C PHE A 314 12.85 19.37 12.35
N VAL A 315 11.84 19.36 11.46
CA VAL A 315 10.82 18.32 11.43
C VAL A 315 11.44 16.94 11.23
N SER A 316 12.39 16.81 10.30
CA SER A 316 13.04 15.52 10.01
C SER A 316 13.86 15.01 11.19
N HIS A 317 14.64 15.89 11.85
CA HIS A 317 15.48 15.47 12.98
C HIS A 317 14.68 15.21 14.26
N ILE A 318 13.64 16.00 14.53
CA ILE A 318 12.73 15.75 15.65
C ILE A 318 12.06 14.37 15.50
N GLU A 319 11.61 14.03 14.29
CA GLU A 319 11.03 12.71 14.02
C GLU A 319 12.04 11.57 14.20
N VAL A 320 13.29 11.76 13.76
CA VAL A 320 14.37 10.79 13.98
C VAL A 320 14.64 10.58 15.47
N ILE A 321 14.75 11.66 16.25
CA ILE A 321 14.97 11.60 17.70
C ILE A 321 13.79 10.90 18.40
N ARG A 322 12.55 11.24 18.01
CA ARG A 322 11.35 10.62 18.55
C ARG A 322 11.33 9.10 18.30
N ARG A 323 11.74 8.64 17.11
CA ARG A 323 11.84 7.20 16.79
C ARG A 323 12.92 6.49 17.59
N ILE A 324 14.07 7.14 17.79
CA ILE A 324 15.14 6.60 18.65
C ILE A 324 14.63 6.43 20.09
N GLY A 325 13.95 7.45 20.64
CA GLY A 325 13.35 7.38 21.97
C GLY A 325 12.29 6.27 22.09
N ALA A 326 11.39 6.16 21.10
CA ALA A 326 10.39 5.10 21.05
C ALA A 326 11.02 3.70 21.00
N PHE A 327 12.11 3.53 20.24
CA PHE A 327 12.84 2.27 20.19
C PHE A 327 13.50 1.91 21.52
N ALA A 328 14.14 2.89 22.18
CA ALA A 328 14.76 2.69 23.48
C ALA A 328 13.72 2.24 24.53
N HIS A 329 12.54 2.86 24.53
CA HIS A 329 11.45 2.52 25.45
C HIS A 329 10.87 1.12 25.21
N ASN A 330 10.64 0.74 23.95
CA ASN A 330 10.12 -0.60 23.63
C ASN A 330 11.11 -1.73 23.98
N ARG A 331 12.43 -1.49 23.89
CA ARG A 331 13.44 -2.47 24.34
C ARG A 331 13.41 -2.70 25.85
N SER A 332 13.11 -1.69 26.66
CA SER A 332 12.99 -1.87 28.12
C SER A 332 11.82 -2.77 28.51
N CYS A 333 10.72 -2.80 27.74
CA CYS A 333 9.57 -3.67 28.01
C CYS A 333 9.77 -5.13 27.60
N ILE A 334 10.71 -5.44 26.69
CA ILE A 334 11.02 -6.81 26.26
C ILE A 334 12.00 -7.52 27.23
N ARG A 335 12.61 -6.78 28.17
CA ARG A 335 13.57 -7.30 29.16
C ARG A 335 12.95 -7.64 30.53
N HIS A 336 11.63 -7.66 30.65
CA HIS A 336 10.91 -8.08 31.84
C HIS A 336 9.86 -9.13 31.48
#